data_AF-A0A4Q2DKN5-F1
#
_entry.id   AF-A0A4Q2DKN5-F1
#
_cell.length_a   1.000
_cell.length_b   1.000
_cell.length_c   1.000
_cell.angle_alpha   90.00
_cell.angle_beta   90.00
_cell.angle_gamma   90.00
#
_symmetry.space_group_name_H-M   'P 1'
#
loop_
_entity.id
_entity.type
_entity.pdbx_description
1 polymer ?
#
loop_
_entity_poly.entity_id
_entity_poly.type
_entity_poly.pdbx_seq_one_letter_code
_entity_poly.pdbx_strand_id
1 'polypeptide(L)'
;MLLRGRMLSHLIFLLLIHAANAIVLRSSGRWILDASTGQRVKLRCANWAGHQEASIPEGLQHQPAANIAQWLSTNRFNCVRLTFSIDMALGNPNQRVSDSFTAAASAAGVSTSSMQNLYTQAVSKNSWLSSATTRVVAPGAAVQVMETGGGLPPPDNAGNSRFFDTNNWLSGLRSMASFAQSHPNVIGISLRNELRATGSQDGNSHADWYNFVTQGARAVREGNSNLLVVVGGVNYALDLRFIYNEMLDRNVFGDKLVWEFHNYQWSGIGSTCASHQKMMGDRAGYLLVQNKTYMGPLFLSEFGWAQNNPSAAENTYVSCLV
;
A
#
# COMPACT_ATOMS: atom_id res chain seq x y z
N MET A 1 45.01 24.27 -49.90
CA MET A 1 45.76 23.57 -48.85
C MET A 1 45.28 24.09 -47.50
N LEU A 2 44.54 23.24 -46.76
CA LEU A 2 44.24 23.29 -45.31
C LEU A 2 43.42 24.50 -44.80
N LEU A 3 42.40 24.42 -43.94
CA LEU A 3 41.74 23.35 -43.20
C LEU A 3 40.37 23.86 -42.72
N ARG A 4 39.38 22.95 -42.66
CA ARG A 4 38.06 23.11 -42.04
C ARG A 4 38.19 23.37 -40.52
N GLY A 5 37.30 24.18 -39.97
CA GLY A 5 37.05 24.25 -38.53
C GLY A 5 35.56 24.49 -38.24
N ARG A 6 34.77 23.41 -38.18
CA ARG A 6 33.41 23.43 -37.63
C ARG A 6 33.54 23.61 -36.11
N MET A 7 33.09 24.74 -35.56
CA MET A 7 32.80 24.83 -34.13
C MET A 7 31.51 24.05 -33.86
N LEU A 8 31.65 22.83 -33.35
CA LEU A 8 30.55 22.16 -32.64
C LEU A 8 30.33 22.91 -31.33
N SER A 9 29.18 23.57 -31.20
CA SER A 9 28.66 24.00 -29.91
C SER A 9 28.22 22.75 -29.14
N HIS A 10 29.06 22.28 -28.22
CA HIS A 10 28.67 21.26 -27.25
C HIS A 10 27.91 21.94 -26.11
N LEU A 11 26.59 22.02 -26.24
CA LEU A 11 25.71 22.23 -25.10
C LEU A 11 25.81 20.97 -24.21
N ILE A 12 26.61 21.06 -23.15
CA ILE A 12 26.60 20.10 -22.05
C ILE A 12 25.27 20.33 -21.31
N PHE A 13 24.27 19.52 -21.64
CA PHE A 13 23.06 19.40 -20.82
C PHE A 13 23.48 18.63 -19.55
N LEU A 14 23.86 19.35 -18.50
CA LEU A 14 23.93 18.77 -17.16
C LEU A 14 22.51 18.32 -16.79
N LEU A 15 22.23 17.03 -16.97
CA LEU A 15 21.16 16.36 -16.24
C LEU A 15 21.49 16.51 -14.76
N LEU A 16 20.89 17.51 -14.12
CA LEU A 16 20.68 17.52 -12.69
C LEU A 16 19.76 16.33 -12.39
N ILE A 17 20.36 15.15 -12.23
CA ILE A 17 19.77 14.07 -11.47
C ILE A 17 19.62 14.65 -10.08
N HIS A 18 18.47 15.26 -9.79
CA HIS A 18 18.07 15.44 -8.41
C HIS A 18 17.99 14.02 -7.85
N ALA A 19 19.03 13.60 -7.14
CA ALA A 19 18.90 12.52 -6.19
C ALA A 19 17.75 12.95 -5.28
N ALA A 20 16.56 12.40 -5.50
CA ALA A 20 15.47 12.52 -4.56
C ALA A 20 16.02 11.93 -3.26
N ASN A 21 16.45 12.79 -2.33
CA ASN A 21 16.91 12.33 -1.03
C ASN A 21 15.80 11.44 -0.46
N ALA A 22 16.17 10.24 -0.03
CA ALA A 22 15.22 9.29 0.53
C ALA A 22 14.48 9.94 1.70
N ILE A 23 13.16 10.10 1.55
CA ILE A 23 12.33 10.65 2.61
C ILE A 23 12.10 9.54 3.63
N VAL A 24 12.88 9.55 4.69
CA VAL A 24 12.64 8.69 5.86
C VAL A 24 11.61 9.36 6.74
N LEU A 25 10.50 8.67 6.99
CA LEU A 25 9.43 9.16 7.86
C LEU A 25 9.51 8.52 9.25
N ARG A 26 8.93 9.19 10.23
CA ARG A 26 8.75 8.68 11.59
C ARG A 26 7.43 9.13 12.19
N SER A 27 6.90 8.36 13.12
CA SER A 27 5.79 8.75 13.96
C SER A 27 6.26 9.49 15.21
N SER A 28 5.52 10.53 15.58
CA SER A 28 5.71 11.26 16.83
C SER A 28 4.36 11.78 17.31
N GLY A 29 3.93 11.30 18.47
CA GLY A 29 2.56 11.51 18.93
C GLY A 29 1.55 10.98 17.91
N ARG A 30 0.63 11.84 17.48
CA ARG A 30 -0.37 11.55 16.45
C ARG A 30 0.06 11.94 15.03
N TRP A 31 1.33 12.31 14.82
CA TRP A 31 1.82 12.86 13.56
C TRP A 31 2.83 11.96 12.88
N ILE A 32 2.81 11.96 11.55
CA ILE A 32 3.92 11.49 10.72
C ILE A 32 4.79 12.71 10.41
N LEU A 33 6.09 12.57 10.63
CA LEU A 33 7.09 13.61 10.42
C LEU A 33 8.15 13.11 9.44
N ASP A 34 8.71 14.02 8.66
CA ASP A 34 10.00 13.81 8.02
C ASP A 34 11.08 13.72 9.11
N ALA A 35 11.87 12.64 9.10
CA ALA A 35 12.82 12.36 10.16
C ALA A 35 13.99 13.37 10.19
N SER A 36 14.37 13.91 9.03
CA SER A 36 15.51 14.83 8.89
C SER A 36 15.15 16.27 9.24
N THR A 37 13.94 16.72 8.87
CA THR A 37 13.51 18.12 9.04
C THR A 37 12.57 18.32 10.23
N GLY A 38 11.96 17.24 10.74
CA GLY A 38 10.91 17.30 11.75
C GLY A 38 9.57 17.86 11.24
N GLN A 39 9.46 18.18 9.95
CA GLN A 39 8.25 18.73 9.36
C GLN A 39 7.14 17.69 9.30
N ARG A 40 5.91 18.12 9.59
CA ARG A 40 4.75 17.24 9.52
C ARG A 40 4.42 16.86 8.08
N VAL A 41 4.27 15.57 7.83
CA VAL A 41 3.81 15.01 6.56
C VAL A 41 2.37 14.52 6.73
N LYS A 42 1.47 14.96 5.84
CA LYS A 42 0.11 14.43 5.73
C LYS A 42 0.02 13.57 4.48
N LEU A 43 -0.20 12.28 4.66
CA LEU A 43 -0.44 11.35 3.55
C LEU A 43 -1.80 11.64 2.94
N ARG A 44 -1.81 11.91 1.63
CA ARG A 44 -2.98 12.07 0.78
C ARG A 44 -2.77 11.10 -0.39
N CYS A 45 -3.14 9.85 -0.16
CA CYS A 45 -2.83 8.78 -1.11
C CYS A 45 -4.05 8.42 -1.96
N ALA A 46 -3.78 7.95 -3.18
CA ALA A 46 -4.73 7.14 -3.93
C ALA A 46 -4.33 5.66 -3.83
N ASN A 47 -5.30 4.75 -3.87
CA ASN A 47 -5.02 3.32 -3.99
C ASN A 47 -4.81 2.96 -5.47
N TRP A 48 -3.75 2.23 -5.78
CA TRP A 48 -3.51 1.69 -7.12
C TRP A 48 -3.24 0.19 -7.00
N ALA A 49 -4.14 -0.62 -7.54
CA ALA A 49 -4.01 -2.07 -7.45
C ALA A 49 -2.82 -2.56 -8.31
N GLY A 50 -1.88 -3.29 -7.71
CA GLY A 50 -0.76 -3.94 -8.41
C GLY A 50 -0.66 -5.45 -8.19
N HIS A 51 -1.43 -5.99 -7.24
CA HIS A 51 -1.34 -7.37 -6.77
C HIS A 51 -2.08 -8.41 -7.61
N GLN A 52 -2.72 -7.99 -8.70
CA GLN A 52 -3.53 -8.88 -9.55
C GLN A 52 -2.66 -9.85 -10.35
N GLU A 53 -3.28 -10.69 -11.18
CA GLU A 53 -2.65 -11.84 -11.84
C GLU A 53 -1.40 -11.46 -12.65
N ALA A 54 -1.41 -10.30 -13.32
CA ALA A 54 -0.28 -9.80 -14.10
C ALA A 54 0.87 -9.22 -13.25
N SER A 55 0.66 -9.05 -11.95
CA SER A 55 1.63 -8.52 -10.99
C SER A 55 2.25 -7.17 -11.40
N ILE A 56 1.42 -6.28 -11.94
CA ILE A 56 1.77 -4.90 -12.28
C ILE A 56 0.60 -3.96 -11.93
N PRO A 57 0.83 -2.65 -11.77
CA PRO A 57 -0.25 -1.69 -11.56
C PRO A 57 -1.29 -1.74 -12.68
N GLU A 58 -2.57 -1.80 -12.30
CA GLU A 58 -3.69 -1.91 -13.22
C GLU A 58 -3.86 -0.69 -14.13
N GLY A 59 -4.44 -0.88 -15.31
CA GLY A 59 -4.84 0.21 -16.22
C GLY A 59 -3.74 0.77 -17.13
N LEU A 60 -2.53 0.18 -17.13
CA LEU A 60 -1.42 0.62 -17.99
C LEU A 60 -1.67 0.40 -19.49
N GLN A 61 -2.62 -0.45 -19.86
CA GLN A 61 -3.16 -0.60 -21.22
C GLN A 61 -4.02 0.59 -21.65
N HIS A 62 -4.52 1.40 -20.72
CA HIS A 62 -5.38 2.56 -21.00
C HIS A 62 -4.61 3.88 -20.95
N GLN A 63 -3.72 4.06 -19.96
CA GLN A 63 -2.96 5.30 -19.77
C GLN A 63 -1.48 5.03 -19.42
N PRO A 64 -0.54 5.89 -19.87
CA PRO A 64 0.85 5.81 -19.40
C PRO A 64 0.95 6.01 -17.89
N ALA A 65 1.86 5.27 -17.23
CA ALA A 65 2.10 5.40 -15.79
C ALA A 65 2.47 6.83 -15.38
N ALA A 66 3.25 7.52 -16.23
CA ALA A 66 3.62 8.92 -16.03
C ALA A 66 2.39 9.86 -16.04
N ASN A 67 1.41 9.61 -16.91
CA ASN A 67 0.18 10.41 -16.96
C ASN A 67 -0.68 10.19 -15.72
N ILE A 68 -0.77 8.95 -15.24
CA ILE A 68 -1.49 8.63 -13.99
C ILE A 68 -0.81 9.32 -12.80
N ALA A 69 0.51 9.20 -12.67
CA ALA A 69 1.28 9.84 -11.61
C ALA A 69 1.16 11.38 -11.65
N GLN A 70 1.21 11.97 -12.85
CA GLN A 70 1.01 13.40 -13.04
C GLN A 70 -0.41 13.82 -12.64
N TRP A 71 -1.43 13.05 -13.03
CA TRP A 71 -2.81 13.32 -12.65
C TRP A 71 -2.98 13.30 -11.13
N LEU A 72 -2.41 12.31 -10.45
CA LEU A 72 -2.43 12.23 -8.98
C LEU A 72 -1.79 13.47 -8.34
N SER A 73 -0.59 13.84 -8.80
CA SER A 73 0.14 15.01 -8.31
C SER A 73 -0.65 16.31 -8.51
N THR A 74 -1.18 16.54 -9.72
CA THR A 74 -2.01 17.71 -10.04
C THR A 74 -3.30 17.76 -9.20
N ASN A 75 -3.84 16.60 -8.81
CA ASN A 75 -5.00 16.49 -7.92
C ASN A 75 -4.62 16.44 -6.43
N ARG A 76 -3.41 16.89 -6.07
CA ARG A 76 -2.90 17.09 -4.70
C ARG A 76 -2.71 15.81 -3.88
N PHE A 77 -2.77 14.64 -4.52
CA PHE A 77 -2.25 13.42 -3.94
C PHE A 77 -0.73 13.52 -3.88
N ASN A 78 -0.14 13.02 -2.80
CA ASN A 78 1.32 13.00 -2.60
C ASN A 78 1.87 11.59 -2.39
N CYS A 79 1.01 10.57 -2.46
CA CYS A 79 1.39 9.16 -2.32
C CYS A 79 0.44 8.25 -3.10
N VAL A 80 0.88 7.01 -3.29
CA VAL A 80 0.10 5.89 -3.79
C VAL A 80 0.18 4.78 -2.76
N ARG A 81 -0.95 4.21 -2.37
CA ARG A 81 -0.99 2.92 -1.68
C ARG A 81 -1.02 1.85 -2.76
N LEU A 82 0.12 1.19 -2.96
CA LEU A 82 0.34 0.23 -4.04
C LEU A 82 0.31 -1.17 -3.45
N THR A 83 -0.69 -1.95 -3.83
CA THR A 83 -0.87 -3.29 -3.27
C THR A 83 0.03 -4.31 -4.00
N PHE A 84 0.54 -5.29 -3.26
CA PHE A 84 1.34 -6.40 -3.79
C PHE A 84 0.85 -7.74 -3.23
N SER A 85 1.16 -8.84 -3.92
CA SER A 85 0.88 -10.20 -3.43
C SER A 85 2.15 -10.84 -2.87
N ILE A 86 2.00 -11.82 -1.99
CA ILE A 86 3.16 -12.59 -1.49
C ILE A 86 3.84 -13.35 -2.63
N ASP A 87 3.07 -13.83 -3.61
CA ASP A 87 3.60 -14.46 -4.82
C ASP A 87 4.47 -13.49 -5.64
N MET A 88 4.10 -12.21 -5.73
CA MET A 88 4.94 -11.19 -6.34
C MET A 88 6.20 -10.91 -5.52
N ALA A 89 6.06 -10.87 -4.18
CA ALA A 89 7.17 -10.57 -3.27
C ALA A 89 8.22 -11.70 -3.22
N LEU A 90 7.80 -12.97 -3.35
CA LEU A 90 8.65 -14.16 -3.26
C LEU A 90 8.94 -14.81 -4.62
N GLY A 91 8.19 -14.44 -5.66
CA GLY A 91 8.37 -14.94 -7.01
C GLY A 91 9.71 -14.53 -7.63
N ASN A 92 9.94 -15.00 -8.85
CA ASN A 92 11.17 -14.73 -9.58
C ASN A 92 11.37 -13.20 -9.74
N PRO A 93 12.40 -12.59 -9.13
CA PRO A 93 12.64 -11.14 -9.24
C PRO A 93 12.97 -10.69 -10.67
N ASN A 94 13.38 -11.64 -11.52
CA ASN A 94 13.70 -11.43 -12.92
C ASN A 94 12.55 -11.82 -13.86
N GLN A 95 11.35 -12.09 -13.32
CA GLN A 95 10.17 -12.37 -14.13
C GLN A 95 9.87 -11.18 -15.04
N ARG A 96 9.97 -11.38 -16.36
CA ARG A 96 9.61 -10.33 -17.32
C ARG A 96 8.12 -10.04 -17.25
N VAL A 97 7.74 -8.79 -17.47
CA VAL A 97 6.32 -8.40 -17.53
C VAL A 97 5.58 -9.22 -18.60
N SER A 98 6.19 -9.43 -19.78
CA SER A 98 5.62 -10.28 -20.85
C SER A 98 5.22 -11.67 -20.36
N ASP A 99 6.10 -12.30 -19.58
CA ASP A 99 5.96 -13.67 -19.12
C ASP A 99 4.92 -13.74 -18.00
N SER A 100 4.84 -12.69 -17.17
CA SER A 100 3.79 -12.52 -16.16
C SER A 100 2.39 -12.47 -16.81
N PHE A 101 2.22 -11.70 -17.90
CA PHE A 101 0.96 -11.69 -18.65
C PHE A 101 0.61 -13.06 -19.24
N THR A 102 1.59 -13.81 -19.73
CA THR A 102 1.36 -15.21 -20.18
C THR A 102 0.85 -16.07 -19.03
N ALA A 103 1.52 -16.02 -17.87
CA ALA A 103 1.16 -16.83 -16.71
C ALA A 103 -0.22 -16.46 -16.13
N ALA A 104 -0.58 -15.18 -16.20
CA ALA A 104 -1.85 -14.66 -15.70
C ALA A 104 -3.08 -15.21 -16.44
N ALA A 105 -2.93 -15.67 -17.70
CA ALA A 105 -4.05 -16.11 -18.52
C ALA A 105 -4.89 -17.23 -17.88
N SER A 106 -4.23 -18.23 -17.27
CA SER A 106 -4.92 -19.34 -16.61
C SER A 106 -5.70 -18.88 -15.37
N ALA A 107 -5.11 -17.99 -14.58
CA ALA A 107 -5.75 -17.47 -13.37
C ALA A 107 -6.95 -16.57 -13.71
N ALA A 108 -6.84 -15.77 -14.77
CA ALA A 108 -7.90 -14.91 -15.27
C ALA A 108 -8.98 -15.67 -16.09
N GLY A 109 -8.79 -16.97 -16.38
CA GLY A 109 -9.74 -17.77 -17.15
C GLY A 109 -9.87 -17.34 -18.61
N VAL A 110 -8.82 -16.77 -19.20
CA VAL A 110 -8.80 -16.27 -20.58
C VAL A 110 -7.66 -16.89 -21.40
N SER A 111 -7.69 -16.71 -22.71
CA SER A 111 -6.61 -17.21 -23.58
C SER A 111 -5.30 -16.44 -23.37
N THR A 112 -4.16 -17.12 -23.53
CA THR A 112 -2.83 -16.47 -23.55
C THR A 112 -2.77 -15.34 -24.56
N SER A 113 -3.37 -15.51 -25.74
CA SER A 113 -3.43 -14.48 -26.77
C SER A 113 -4.16 -13.22 -26.29
N SER A 114 -5.24 -13.36 -25.52
CA SER A 114 -5.95 -12.23 -24.93
C SER A 114 -5.06 -11.45 -23.96
N MET A 115 -4.33 -12.13 -23.08
CA MET A 115 -3.39 -11.47 -22.17
C MET A 115 -2.21 -10.84 -22.90
N GLN A 116 -1.67 -11.49 -23.93
CA GLN A 116 -0.59 -10.91 -24.74
C GLN A 116 -1.04 -9.67 -25.54
N ASN A 117 -2.30 -9.61 -25.95
CA ASN A 117 -2.88 -8.40 -26.54
C ASN A 117 -2.95 -7.26 -25.51
N LEU A 118 -3.31 -7.53 -24.25
CA LEU A 118 -3.27 -6.53 -23.18
C LEU A 118 -1.85 -6.05 -22.88
N TYR A 119 -0.88 -6.97 -22.83
CA TYR A 119 0.54 -6.62 -22.70
C TYR A 119 1.00 -5.71 -23.83
N THR A 120 0.66 -6.03 -25.08
CA THR A 120 1.02 -5.22 -26.25
C THR A 120 0.43 -3.80 -26.16
N GLN A 121 -0.83 -3.67 -25.72
CA GLN A 121 -1.45 -2.36 -25.48
C GLN A 121 -0.73 -1.59 -24.37
N ALA A 122 -0.37 -2.25 -23.27
CA ALA A 122 0.38 -1.63 -22.18
C ALA A 122 1.76 -1.14 -22.64
N VAL A 123 2.52 -1.96 -23.37
CA VAL A 123 3.83 -1.59 -23.94
C VAL A 123 3.71 -0.42 -24.93
N SER A 124 2.65 -0.38 -25.74
CA SER A 124 2.44 0.72 -26.70
C SER A 124 2.34 2.10 -26.02
N LYS A 125 1.87 2.13 -24.77
CA LYS A 125 1.76 3.34 -23.95
C LYS A 125 2.93 3.52 -22.97
N ASN A 126 3.62 2.43 -22.65
CA ASN A 126 4.66 2.34 -21.63
C ASN A 126 5.81 1.48 -22.16
N SER A 127 6.61 2.02 -23.09
CA SER A 127 7.63 1.27 -23.82
C SER A 127 8.66 0.57 -22.91
N TRP A 128 8.93 1.13 -21.73
CA TRP A 128 9.80 0.56 -20.70
C TRP A 128 9.33 -0.81 -20.18
N LEU A 129 8.05 -1.15 -20.30
CA LEU A 129 7.53 -2.47 -19.92
C LEU A 129 8.15 -3.61 -20.75
N SER A 130 8.63 -3.33 -21.96
CA SER A 130 9.23 -4.33 -22.85
C SER A 130 10.51 -4.98 -22.29
N SER A 131 11.19 -4.28 -21.39
CA SER A 131 12.41 -4.76 -20.71
C SER A 131 12.26 -4.84 -19.19
N ALA A 132 11.09 -4.49 -18.65
CA ALA A 132 10.84 -4.46 -17.21
C ALA A 132 10.62 -5.85 -16.62
N THR A 133 10.85 -5.95 -15.31
CA THR A 133 10.44 -7.09 -14.48
C THR A 133 9.32 -6.66 -13.53
N THR A 134 8.48 -7.60 -13.12
CA THR A 134 7.33 -7.34 -12.23
C THR A 134 7.72 -6.67 -10.91
N ARG A 135 8.91 -6.95 -10.39
CA ARG A 135 9.43 -6.34 -9.15
C ARG A 135 9.78 -4.85 -9.31
N VAL A 136 10.05 -4.36 -10.53
CA VAL A 136 10.45 -2.97 -10.82
C VAL A 136 9.27 -2.11 -11.31
N VAL A 137 8.09 -2.69 -11.51
CA VAL A 137 6.88 -1.95 -11.96
C VAL A 137 6.24 -1.18 -10.81
N ALA A 138 7.06 -0.46 -10.04
CA ALA A 138 6.65 0.55 -9.09
C ALA A 138 6.84 1.91 -9.79
N PRO A 139 5.77 2.73 -9.97
CA PRO A 139 5.93 4.05 -10.57
C PRO A 139 6.93 4.86 -9.74
N GLY A 140 8.10 5.18 -10.32
CA GLY A 140 9.22 5.86 -9.64
C GLY A 140 8.95 7.28 -9.14
N ALA A 141 7.71 7.75 -9.18
CA ALA A 141 7.31 9.11 -8.82
C ALA A 141 6.32 9.21 -7.64
N ALA A 142 5.80 8.09 -7.14
CA ALA A 142 4.87 8.11 -6.01
C ALA A 142 5.53 7.60 -4.73
N VAL A 143 5.27 8.32 -3.64
CA VAL A 143 5.52 7.83 -2.28
C VAL A 143 4.64 6.60 -2.04
N GLN A 144 5.22 5.43 -1.80
CA GLN A 144 4.47 4.16 -1.73
C GLN A 144 4.28 3.65 -0.31
N VAL A 145 3.03 3.31 0.01
CA VAL A 145 2.69 2.37 1.09
C VAL A 145 2.34 1.05 0.43
N MET A 146 3.18 0.04 0.64
CA MET A 146 2.97 -1.28 0.07
C MET A 146 2.12 -2.16 0.98
N GLU A 147 1.22 -2.97 0.46
CA GLU A 147 0.31 -3.79 1.28
C GLU A 147 0.14 -5.23 0.75
N THR A 148 0.08 -6.21 1.67
CA THR A 148 -0.22 -7.63 1.36
C THR A 148 -1.72 -7.97 1.44
N GLY A 149 -2.27 -8.77 0.54
CA GLY A 149 -3.70 -9.18 0.57
C GLY A 149 -4.19 -10.05 1.77
N GLY A 150 -5.43 -9.78 2.20
CA GLY A 150 -6.49 -10.53 2.93
C GLY A 150 -6.21 -11.64 3.96
N GLY A 151 -6.95 -11.61 5.11
CA GLY A 151 -7.25 -12.72 6.06
C GLY A 151 -6.43 -12.75 7.37
N LEU A 152 -6.92 -13.28 8.51
CA LEU A 152 -6.02 -13.60 9.65
C LEU A 152 -5.22 -14.89 9.33
N PRO A 153 -3.95 -15.05 9.76
CA PRO A 153 -3.26 -16.33 9.67
C PRO A 153 -4.05 -17.39 10.47
N PRO A 154 -4.43 -18.52 9.85
CA PRO A 154 -5.42 -19.44 10.42
C PRO A 154 -4.77 -20.47 11.36
N PRO A 155 -5.57 -21.34 12.02
CA PRO A 155 -5.44 -22.78 11.85
C PRO A 155 -6.18 -23.18 10.57
N ASP A 156 -5.42 -23.67 9.60
CA ASP A 156 -5.77 -23.93 8.21
C ASP A 156 -7.16 -24.56 8.01
N ASN A 157 -8.06 -23.90 7.28
CA ASN A 157 -9.18 -24.61 6.67
C ASN A 157 -9.34 -24.24 5.19
N ALA A 158 -9.80 -25.22 4.41
CA ALA A 158 -9.92 -25.12 2.96
C ALA A 158 -10.90 -24.02 2.47
N GLY A 159 -11.71 -23.45 3.37
CA GLY A 159 -12.77 -22.51 3.04
C GLY A 159 -12.40 -21.04 3.08
N ASN A 160 -11.27 -20.65 3.71
CA ASN A 160 -10.96 -19.22 3.92
C ASN A 160 -9.51 -18.79 3.60
N SER A 161 -8.52 -19.65 3.76
CA SER A 161 -7.10 -19.28 3.65
C SER A 161 -6.22 -20.48 3.26
N ARG A 162 -6.77 -21.38 2.45
CA ARG A 162 -6.12 -22.63 2.01
C ARG A 162 -4.69 -22.46 1.47
N PHE A 163 -4.39 -21.31 0.87
CA PHE A 163 -3.10 -21.01 0.24
C PHE A 163 -2.27 -20.01 1.03
N PHE A 164 -2.75 -19.57 2.20
CA PHE A 164 -2.00 -18.66 3.04
C PHE A 164 -0.96 -19.42 3.85
N ASP A 165 0.29 -18.97 3.79
CA ASP A 165 1.38 -19.49 4.59
C ASP A 165 2.03 -18.32 5.36
N THR A 166 2.08 -18.43 6.68
CA THR A 166 2.62 -17.39 7.56
C THR A 166 4.09 -17.12 7.31
N ASN A 167 4.90 -18.15 7.05
CA ASN A 167 6.32 -17.99 6.80
C ASN A 167 6.56 -17.29 5.46
N ASN A 168 5.75 -17.60 4.45
CA ASN A 168 5.79 -16.90 3.16
C ASN A 168 5.35 -15.45 3.32
N TRP A 169 4.31 -15.16 4.12
CA TRP A 169 3.91 -13.79 4.40
C TRP A 169 5.02 -12.98 5.08
N LEU A 170 5.63 -13.50 6.15
CA LEU A 170 6.76 -12.85 6.83
C LEU A 170 7.97 -12.67 5.90
N SER A 171 8.26 -13.67 5.07
CA SER A 171 9.36 -13.61 4.09
C SER A 171 9.07 -12.57 3.00
N GLY A 172 7.83 -12.48 2.53
CA GLY A 172 7.40 -11.49 1.54
C GLY A 172 7.47 -10.06 2.08
N LEU A 173 7.03 -9.83 3.33
CA LEU A 173 7.20 -8.54 4.01
C LEU A 173 8.67 -8.14 4.08
N ARG A 174 9.55 -9.05 4.52
CA ARG A 174 11.00 -8.80 4.59
C ARG A 174 11.59 -8.54 3.20
N SER A 175 11.14 -9.29 2.19
CA SER A 175 11.57 -9.14 0.79
C SER A 175 11.23 -7.74 0.24
N MET A 176 9.99 -7.27 0.44
CA MET A 176 9.58 -5.94 0.00
C MET A 176 10.23 -4.81 0.80
N ALA A 177 10.47 -5.02 2.10
CA ALA A 177 11.23 -4.09 2.91
C ALA A 177 12.68 -3.94 2.41
N SER A 178 13.35 -5.05 2.10
CA SER A 178 14.68 -5.04 1.50
C SER A 178 14.70 -4.39 0.12
N PHE A 179 13.68 -4.66 -0.72
CA PHE A 179 13.51 -3.98 -2.01
C PHE A 179 13.43 -2.45 -1.85
N ALA A 180 12.73 -1.97 -0.83
CA ALA A 180 12.59 -0.54 -0.55
C ALA A 180 13.92 0.18 -0.23
N GLN A 181 14.99 -0.54 0.15
CA GLN A 181 16.28 0.08 0.43
C GLN A 181 16.87 0.81 -0.79
N SER A 182 16.66 0.26 -2.00
CA SER A 182 17.07 0.89 -3.26
C SER A 182 15.96 1.72 -3.93
N HIS A 183 14.78 1.80 -3.31
CA HIS A 183 13.61 2.52 -3.82
C HIS A 183 13.17 3.56 -2.79
N PRO A 184 13.86 4.71 -2.73
CA PRO A 184 13.69 5.72 -1.68
C PRO A 184 12.31 6.40 -1.67
N ASN A 185 11.50 6.16 -2.69
CA ASN A 185 10.11 6.57 -2.75
C ASN A 185 9.16 5.62 -1.99
N VAL A 186 9.61 4.46 -1.51
CA VAL A 186 8.82 3.60 -0.63
C VAL A 186 9.02 4.05 0.82
N ILE A 187 7.97 4.58 1.45
CA ILE A 187 8.05 5.17 2.81
C ILE A 187 7.57 4.23 3.91
N GLY A 188 6.85 3.17 3.55
CA GLY A 188 6.21 2.31 4.52
C GLY A 188 5.59 1.06 3.91
N ILE A 189 5.29 0.10 4.78
CA ILE A 189 4.60 -1.14 4.46
C ILE A 189 3.40 -1.27 5.40
N SER A 190 2.21 -1.43 4.82
CA SER A 190 1.04 -1.97 5.53
C SER A 190 1.16 -3.48 5.64
N LEU A 191 1.05 -3.98 6.87
CA LEU A 191 1.35 -5.37 7.18
C LEU A 191 0.38 -6.34 6.53
N ARG A 192 -0.91 -5.99 6.44
CA ARG A 192 -1.94 -6.80 5.78
C ARG A 192 -3.25 -6.06 5.56
N ASN A 193 -3.80 -6.27 4.36
CA ASN A 193 -5.11 -5.79 3.97
C ASN A 193 -6.22 -6.51 4.71
N GLU A 194 -7.12 -5.73 5.29
CA GLU A 194 -8.43 -6.16 5.77
C GLU A 194 -8.39 -7.50 6.51
N LEU A 195 -7.67 -7.55 7.63
CA LEU A 195 -7.66 -8.71 8.51
C LEU A 195 -9.09 -9.07 8.92
N ARG A 196 -9.44 -10.35 8.74
CA ARG A 196 -10.79 -10.89 8.93
C ARG A 196 -10.71 -12.21 9.67
N ALA A 197 -11.62 -12.37 10.61
CA ALA A 197 -11.92 -13.65 11.22
C ALA A 197 -13.18 -14.23 10.59
N THR A 198 -13.24 -15.55 10.45
CA THR A 198 -14.44 -16.29 10.08
C THR A 198 -14.83 -17.24 11.22
N GLY A 199 -16.11 -17.35 11.52
CA GLY A 199 -16.59 -18.17 12.64
C GLY A 199 -15.95 -17.76 13.98
N SER A 200 -15.28 -18.71 14.64
CA SER A 200 -14.66 -18.52 15.96
C SER A 200 -13.15 -18.19 15.92
N GLN A 201 -12.59 -17.88 14.75
CA GLN A 201 -11.14 -17.72 14.56
C GLN A 201 -10.48 -16.66 15.45
N ASP A 202 -11.23 -15.65 15.92
CA ASP A 202 -10.72 -14.55 16.75
C ASP A 202 -11.38 -14.56 18.15
N GLY A 203 -11.76 -15.76 18.62
CA GLY A 203 -12.35 -15.98 19.94
C GLY A 203 -11.36 -15.95 21.10
N ASN A 204 -10.06 -15.74 20.83
CA ASN A 204 -8.98 -15.70 21.81
C ASN A 204 -8.60 -14.28 22.23
N SER A 205 -9.55 -13.34 22.17
CA SER A 205 -9.33 -11.92 22.51
C SER A 205 -8.21 -11.28 21.68
N HIS A 206 -8.16 -11.56 20.37
CA HIS A 206 -7.17 -11.01 19.44
C HIS A 206 -5.71 -11.43 19.69
N ALA A 207 -5.46 -12.49 20.47
CA ALA A 207 -4.11 -12.96 20.76
C ALA A 207 -3.30 -13.29 19.49
N ASP A 208 -3.95 -13.88 18.47
CA ASP A 208 -3.30 -14.15 17.19
C ASP A 208 -2.96 -12.87 16.43
N TRP A 209 -3.85 -11.87 16.47
CA TRP A 209 -3.58 -10.56 15.86
C TRP A 209 -2.32 -9.94 16.48
N TYR A 210 -2.21 -9.91 17.82
CA TYR A 210 -1.01 -9.36 18.49
C TYR A 210 0.25 -10.12 18.12
N ASN A 211 0.18 -11.45 18.12
CA ASN A 211 1.32 -12.30 17.80
C ASN A 211 1.81 -12.05 16.36
N PHE A 212 0.91 -12.12 15.37
CA PHE A 212 1.29 -12.00 13.97
C PHE A 212 1.62 -10.57 13.55
N VAL A 213 0.91 -9.54 14.03
CA VAL A 213 1.27 -8.14 13.78
C VAL A 213 2.66 -7.83 14.34
N THR A 214 3.00 -8.37 15.53
CA THR A 214 4.33 -8.24 16.10
C THR A 214 5.39 -8.90 15.22
N GLN A 215 5.14 -10.11 14.71
CA GLN A 215 6.07 -10.80 13.81
C GLN A 215 6.23 -10.06 12.47
N GLY A 216 5.13 -9.58 11.88
CA GLY A 216 5.16 -8.81 10.64
C GLY A 216 5.95 -7.51 10.77
N ALA A 217 5.75 -6.77 11.88
CA ALA A 217 6.50 -5.57 12.17
C ALA A 217 8.01 -5.83 12.32
N ARG A 218 8.39 -6.94 12.98
CA ARG A 218 9.79 -7.38 13.06
C ARG A 218 10.36 -7.70 11.68
N ALA A 219 9.63 -8.44 10.85
CA ALA A 219 10.06 -8.79 9.49
C ALA A 219 10.30 -7.54 8.62
N VAL A 220 9.41 -6.55 8.67
CA VAL A 220 9.62 -5.26 7.98
C VAL A 220 10.85 -4.54 8.51
N ARG A 221 11.00 -4.43 9.83
CA ARG A 221 12.13 -3.73 10.46
C ARG A 221 13.48 -4.39 10.16
N GLU A 222 13.53 -5.71 10.12
CA GLU A 222 14.71 -6.50 9.75
C GLU A 222 15.11 -6.26 8.29
N GLY A 223 14.13 -6.17 7.38
CA GLY A 223 14.39 -5.86 5.97
C GLY A 223 14.77 -4.39 5.76
N ASN A 224 14.08 -3.44 6.41
CA ASN A 224 14.39 -2.02 6.32
C ASN A 224 13.76 -1.22 7.48
N SER A 225 14.58 -0.83 8.45
CA SER A 225 14.15 -0.09 9.64
C SER A 225 13.77 1.38 9.39
N ASN A 226 13.97 1.91 8.18
CA ASN A 226 13.55 3.28 7.82
C ASN A 226 12.07 3.38 7.45
N LEU A 227 11.39 2.25 7.21
CA LEU A 227 10.01 2.22 6.76
C LEU A 227 9.03 2.45 7.91
N LEU A 228 7.97 3.22 7.65
CA LEU A 228 6.77 3.19 8.48
C LEU A 228 6.14 1.79 8.43
N VAL A 229 5.60 1.34 9.55
CA VAL A 229 4.83 0.10 9.64
C VAL A 229 3.39 0.47 9.89
N VAL A 230 2.56 0.26 8.87
CA VAL A 230 1.12 0.59 8.88
C VAL A 230 0.35 -0.66 9.36
N VAL A 231 -0.50 -0.48 10.36
CA VAL A 231 -1.15 -1.58 11.09
C VAL A 231 -2.66 -1.36 11.15
N GLY A 232 -3.41 -2.21 10.45
CA GLY A 232 -4.87 -2.24 10.51
C GLY A 232 -5.42 -3.11 11.63
N GLY A 233 -6.65 -2.81 12.04
CA GLY A 233 -7.40 -3.60 13.01
C GLY A 233 -8.03 -4.86 12.39
N VAL A 234 -9.02 -5.41 13.10
CA VAL A 234 -9.80 -6.56 12.63
C VAL A 234 -11.04 -6.10 11.87
N ASN A 235 -11.81 -7.07 11.36
CA ASN A 235 -13.06 -6.85 10.64
C ASN A 235 -12.88 -5.85 9.49
N TYR A 236 -12.04 -6.18 8.51
CA TYR A 236 -11.74 -5.33 7.35
C TYR A 236 -11.02 -4.02 7.71
N ALA A 237 -10.16 -4.04 8.74
CA ALA A 237 -9.54 -2.85 9.32
C ALA A 237 -10.56 -1.77 9.78
N LEU A 238 -11.79 -2.19 10.07
CA LEU A 238 -12.87 -1.31 10.53
C LEU A 238 -12.92 -1.21 12.05
N ASP A 239 -12.14 -1.98 12.80
CA ASP A 239 -12.22 -2.01 14.26
C ASP A 239 -10.84 -2.14 14.94
N LEU A 240 -10.46 -1.10 15.69
CA LEU A 240 -9.27 -1.06 16.53
C LEU A 240 -9.64 -0.89 18.02
N ARG A 241 -10.90 -1.11 18.44
CA ARG A 241 -11.34 -0.84 19.83
C ARG A 241 -10.56 -1.63 20.88
N PHE A 242 -10.15 -2.85 20.55
CA PHE A 242 -9.43 -3.71 21.49
C PHE A 242 -8.08 -3.11 21.92
N ILE A 243 -7.48 -2.25 21.10
CA ILE A 243 -6.24 -1.51 21.42
C ILE A 243 -6.42 -0.54 22.60
N TYR A 244 -7.65 -0.14 22.91
CA TYR A 244 -7.94 0.72 24.06
C TYR A 244 -7.58 0.03 25.38
N ASN A 245 -7.86 -1.28 25.48
CA ASN A 245 -7.67 -2.07 26.69
C ASN A 245 -6.28 -2.70 26.75
N GLU A 246 -5.74 -3.11 25.61
CA GLU A 246 -4.45 -3.78 25.52
C GLU A 246 -3.64 -3.14 24.40
N MET A 247 -2.49 -2.56 24.72
CA MET A 247 -1.61 -1.95 23.73
C MET A 247 -0.53 -2.95 23.33
N LEU A 248 -0.21 -3.01 22.03
CA LEU A 248 0.92 -3.80 21.54
C LEU A 248 2.26 -3.31 22.13
N ASP A 249 3.30 -4.16 22.09
CA ASP A 249 4.65 -3.75 22.46
C ASP A 249 5.22 -2.75 21.42
N ARG A 250 5.22 -1.47 21.79
CA ARG A 250 5.70 -0.38 20.93
C ARG A 250 7.20 -0.50 20.60
N ASN A 251 7.99 -1.20 21.40
CA ASN A 251 9.43 -1.34 21.15
C ASN A 251 9.71 -2.06 19.82
N VAL A 252 8.79 -2.93 19.39
CA VAL A 252 8.85 -3.61 18.09
C VAL A 252 8.83 -2.63 16.92
N PHE A 253 8.13 -1.50 17.09
CA PHE A 253 7.91 -0.50 16.05
C PHE A 253 8.85 0.70 16.16
N GLY A 254 9.39 0.98 17.35
CA GLY A 254 10.12 2.23 17.60
C GLY A 254 9.28 3.46 17.24
N ASP A 255 9.81 4.32 16.39
CA ASP A 255 9.14 5.52 15.88
C ASP A 255 8.51 5.29 14.48
N LYS A 256 8.06 4.07 14.17
CA LYS A 256 7.55 3.72 12.84
C LYS A 256 6.08 3.32 12.78
N LEU A 257 5.41 3.13 13.92
CA LEU A 257 3.99 2.73 13.97
C LEU A 257 3.07 3.80 13.39
N VAL A 258 2.16 3.38 12.50
CA VAL A 258 1.00 4.14 12.01
C VAL A 258 -0.22 3.22 12.05
N TRP A 259 -1.32 3.68 12.61
CA TRP A 259 -2.58 2.96 12.62
C TRP A 259 -3.31 3.11 11.29
N GLU A 260 -3.95 2.03 10.83
CA GLU A 260 -4.72 1.99 9.60
C GLU A 260 -6.21 1.78 9.90
N PHE A 261 -7.06 2.54 9.21
CA PHE A 261 -8.51 2.40 9.31
C PHE A 261 -9.11 2.43 7.92
N HIS A 262 -10.09 1.56 7.68
CA HIS A 262 -10.90 1.59 6.46
C HIS A 262 -12.27 2.16 6.78
N ASN A 263 -12.91 2.79 5.79
CA ASN A 263 -14.29 3.23 5.94
C ASN A 263 -14.98 3.26 4.58
N TYR A 264 -16.14 2.61 4.51
CA TYR A 264 -17.00 2.59 3.34
C TYR A 264 -18.45 2.77 3.78
N GLN A 265 -19.33 2.98 2.80
CA GLN A 265 -20.77 3.12 3.04
C GLN A 265 -21.35 1.92 3.83
N TRP A 266 -20.87 0.71 3.57
CA TRP A 266 -21.37 -0.51 4.21
C TRP A 266 -20.70 -0.81 5.56
N SER A 267 -19.73 -0.01 6.02
CA SER A 267 -18.97 -0.25 7.26
C SER A 267 -19.78 -0.06 8.56
N GLY A 268 -21.08 0.20 8.46
CA GLY A 268 -22.00 0.42 9.57
C GLY A 268 -22.24 1.90 9.86
N ILE A 269 -22.77 2.62 8.87
CA ILE A 269 -23.27 3.99 9.04
C ILE A 269 -24.39 3.94 10.08
N GLY A 270 -24.25 4.67 11.18
CA GLY A 270 -25.43 4.99 11.97
C GLY A 270 -26.39 5.86 11.13
N SER A 271 -27.67 5.94 11.45
CA SER A 271 -28.68 6.60 10.60
C SER A 271 -28.47 8.11 10.36
N THR A 272 -27.42 8.72 10.91
CA THR A 272 -27.09 10.14 10.85
C THR A 272 -25.57 10.36 10.80
N CYS A 273 -25.12 11.53 10.32
CA CYS A 273 -23.69 11.87 10.36
C CYS A 273 -23.09 11.80 11.77
N ALA A 274 -23.83 12.25 12.79
CA ALA A 274 -23.36 12.21 14.17
C ALA A 274 -23.10 10.77 14.66
N SER A 275 -23.98 9.82 14.30
CA SER A 275 -23.80 8.42 14.66
C SER A 275 -22.70 7.74 13.84
N HIS A 276 -22.51 8.10 12.57
CA HIS A 276 -21.37 7.66 11.76
C HIS A 276 -20.03 8.17 12.32
N GLN A 277 -19.92 9.46 12.60
CA GLN A 277 -18.72 10.07 13.20
C GLN A 277 -18.43 9.50 14.59
N LYS A 278 -19.47 9.24 15.41
CA LYS A 278 -19.31 8.55 16.69
C LYS A 278 -18.75 7.14 16.50
N MET A 279 -19.28 6.37 15.54
CA MET A 279 -18.77 5.03 15.23
C MET A 279 -17.29 5.08 14.83
N MET A 280 -16.89 5.99 13.94
CA MET A 280 -15.48 6.15 13.56
C MET A 280 -14.61 6.56 14.75
N GLY A 281 -15.10 7.47 15.59
CA GLY A 281 -14.46 7.91 16.82
C GLY A 281 -14.20 6.76 17.79
N ASP A 282 -15.25 5.97 18.07
CA ASP A 282 -15.18 4.81 18.95
C ASP A 282 -14.26 3.72 18.38
N ARG A 283 -14.28 3.49 17.05
CA ARG A 283 -13.53 2.40 16.43
C ARG A 283 -12.05 2.67 16.23
N ALA A 284 -11.67 3.91 15.92
CA ALA A 284 -10.26 4.26 15.68
C ALA A 284 -9.90 5.71 16.04
N GLY A 285 -10.85 6.66 15.97
CA GLY A 285 -10.55 8.08 16.20
C GLY A 285 -9.97 8.38 17.59
N TYR A 286 -10.30 7.58 18.60
CA TYR A 286 -9.73 7.67 19.94
C TYR A 286 -8.19 7.51 19.96
N LEU A 287 -7.59 6.86 18.95
CA LEU A 287 -6.13 6.70 18.81
C LEU A 287 -5.40 8.03 18.56
N LEU A 288 -6.13 9.11 18.25
CA LEU A 288 -5.60 10.46 18.11
C LEU A 288 -5.58 11.26 19.42
N VAL A 289 -6.15 10.72 20.51
CA VAL A 289 -6.19 11.38 21.82
C VAL A 289 -4.78 11.44 22.40
N GLN A 290 -4.36 12.65 22.77
CA GLN A 290 -3.01 12.89 23.26
C GLN A 290 -2.78 12.29 24.65
N ASN A 291 -1.52 12.02 24.97
CA ASN A 291 -1.08 11.50 26.27
C ASN A 291 -1.68 10.13 26.63
N LYS A 292 -2.00 9.31 25.62
CA LYS A 292 -2.44 7.92 25.78
C LYS A 292 -1.38 6.97 25.22
N THR A 293 -1.27 5.79 25.81
CA THR A 293 -0.30 4.76 25.41
C THR A 293 -0.55 4.24 24.00
N TYR A 294 -1.81 4.16 23.57
CA TYR A 294 -2.23 3.78 22.23
C TYR A 294 -2.11 4.89 21.18
N MET A 295 -1.75 6.11 21.59
CA MET A 295 -1.70 7.25 20.68
C MET A 295 -0.74 6.97 19.51
N GLY A 296 -1.22 7.21 18.30
CA GLY A 296 -0.42 7.09 17.09
C GLY A 296 -1.02 7.89 15.93
N PRO A 297 -0.27 8.10 14.85
CA PRO A 297 -0.85 8.62 13.62
C PRO A 297 -1.90 7.64 13.10
N LEU A 298 -3.07 8.15 12.69
CA LEU A 298 -4.15 7.37 12.13
C LEU A 298 -4.29 7.69 10.63
N PHE A 299 -4.16 6.67 9.80
CA PHE A 299 -4.28 6.75 8.35
C PHE A 299 -5.58 6.08 7.90
N LEU A 300 -6.54 6.89 7.43
CA LEU A 300 -7.71 6.40 6.70
C LEU A 300 -7.24 6.02 5.28
N SER A 301 -6.80 4.77 5.12
CA SER A 301 -6.08 4.30 3.94
C SER A 301 -6.99 3.83 2.81
N GLU A 302 -8.20 3.40 3.15
CA GLU A 302 -9.24 3.01 2.20
C GLU A 302 -10.58 3.65 2.54
N PHE A 303 -11.13 4.31 1.52
CA PHE A 303 -12.48 4.83 1.48
C PHE A 303 -12.85 5.12 0.03
N GLY A 304 -14.13 5.02 -0.30
CA GLY A 304 -14.60 5.30 -1.65
C GLY A 304 -16.10 5.14 -1.81
N TRP A 305 -16.59 5.63 -2.94
CA TRP A 305 -17.96 5.53 -3.41
C TRP A 305 -17.99 5.70 -4.93
N ALA A 306 -19.09 5.32 -5.56
CA ALA A 306 -19.28 5.53 -6.99
C ALA A 306 -19.29 7.04 -7.35
N GLN A 307 -18.35 7.46 -8.20
CA GLN A 307 -18.33 8.84 -8.71
C GLN A 307 -19.42 9.09 -9.77
N ASN A 308 -19.81 8.03 -10.50
CA ASN A 308 -20.90 8.07 -11.46
C ASN A 308 -22.11 7.36 -10.87
N ASN A 309 -23.25 8.05 -10.81
CA ASN A 309 -24.51 7.53 -10.28
C ASN A 309 -24.40 6.91 -8.86
N PRO A 310 -23.91 7.67 -7.85
CA PRO A 310 -23.87 7.17 -6.47
C PRO A 310 -25.27 6.83 -5.97
N SER A 311 -25.38 5.74 -5.22
CA SER A 311 -26.60 5.39 -4.50
C SER A 311 -26.95 6.44 -3.45
N ALA A 312 -28.21 6.49 -3.00
CA ALA A 312 -28.63 7.39 -1.91
C ALA A 312 -27.82 7.15 -0.62
N ALA A 313 -27.45 5.90 -0.35
CA ALA A 313 -26.64 5.53 0.79
C ALA A 313 -25.20 6.04 0.67
N GLU A 314 -24.60 5.98 -0.52
CA GLU A 314 -23.27 6.55 -0.79
C GLU A 314 -23.26 8.07 -0.72
N ASN A 315 -24.31 8.75 -1.22
CA ASN A 315 -24.47 10.19 -1.07
C ASN A 315 -24.55 10.61 0.41
N THR A 316 -25.26 9.82 1.22
CA THR A 316 -25.32 10.05 2.66
C THR A 316 -23.96 9.81 3.30
N TYR A 317 -23.31 8.69 2.97
CA TYR A 317 -21.98 8.35 3.45
C TYR A 317 -20.94 9.44 3.21
N VAL A 318 -20.80 9.90 1.96
CA VAL A 318 -19.77 10.89 1.60
C VAL A 318 -20.02 12.25 2.26
N SER A 319 -21.27 12.65 2.44
CA SER A 319 -21.58 13.90 3.15
C SER A 319 -21.29 13.85 4.65
N CYS A 320 -21.14 12.64 5.22
CA CYS A 320 -20.75 12.42 6.61
C CYS A 320 -19.28 12.00 6.77
N LEU A 321 -18.55 11.80 5.67
CA LEU A 321 -17.15 11.41 5.67
C LEU A 321 -16.31 12.66 5.98
N VAL A 322 -16.04 12.84 7.28
CA VAL A 322 -15.33 13.96 7.94
C VAL A 322 -15.94 15.34 7.77
#